data_AF-A0A1I4ZFI3-F1
#
_entry.id   AF-A0A1I4ZFI3-F1
#
_cell.length_a   1.000
_cell.length_b   1.000
_cell.length_c   1.000
_cell.angle_alpha   90.00
_cell.angle_beta   90.00
_cell.angle_gamma   90.00
#
_symmetry.space_group_name_H-M   'P 1'
#
loop_
_entity.id
_entity.type
_entity.pdbx_description
1 polymer ?
#
loop_
_entity_poly.entity_id
_entity_poly.type
_entity_poly.pdbx_seq_one_letter_code
_entity_poly.pdbx_strand_id
1 'polypeptide(L)'
;MSTLLPAPPEVTGVLPRLAFQEQRRYRAAALHARRVVPGPVGELIHRELTAYADFGYRFSNDGLVPRLAVAVLAIESDPATPDSPPPFGMPTPPRLCLRPTAR
;
A
#
# COMPACT_ATOMS: atom_id res chain seq x y z
N MET A 1 -10.73 -57.43 -4.23
CA MET A 1 -9.98 -56.79 -3.13
C MET A 1 -10.17 -55.28 -3.27
N SER A 2 -11.11 -54.69 -2.53
CA SER A 2 -11.40 -53.25 -2.60
C SER A 2 -10.54 -52.50 -1.61
N THR A 3 -9.68 -51.60 -2.10
CA THR A 3 -8.88 -50.68 -1.30
C THR A 3 -9.74 -49.51 -0.86
N LEU A 4 -10.01 -49.41 0.44
CA LEU A 4 -10.60 -48.23 1.07
C LEU A 4 -9.55 -47.11 1.06
N LEU A 5 -9.72 -46.09 0.23
CA LEU A 5 -8.91 -44.88 0.31
C LEU A 5 -9.34 -44.09 1.56
N PRO A 6 -8.43 -43.65 2.43
CA PRO A 6 -8.79 -42.82 3.58
C PRO A 6 -9.31 -41.46 3.12
N ALA A 7 -10.32 -40.93 3.81
CA ALA A 7 -10.88 -39.61 3.56
C ALA A 7 -9.80 -38.53 3.70
N PRO A 8 -9.76 -37.52 2.81
CA PRO A 8 -8.77 -36.46 2.90
C PRO A 8 -8.92 -35.71 4.23
N PRO A 9 -7.82 -35.33 4.89
CA PRO A 9 -7.91 -34.57 6.13
C PRO A 9 -8.59 -33.23 5.87
N GLU A 10 -9.56 -32.88 6.71
CA GLU A 10 -10.13 -31.53 6.70
C GLU A 10 -9.05 -30.54 7.12
N VAL A 11 -8.51 -29.79 6.16
CA VAL A 11 -7.54 -28.73 6.41
C VAL A 11 -8.29 -27.52 6.99
N THR A 12 -8.58 -27.56 8.29
CA THR A 12 -9.16 -26.42 9.00
C THR A 12 -8.04 -25.42 9.33
N GLY A 13 -7.71 -24.55 8.38
CA GLY A 13 -6.66 -23.54 8.51
C GLY A 13 -7.03 -22.36 9.41
N VAL A 14 -7.20 -22.58 10.71
CA VAL A 14 -7.36 -21.50 11.71
C VAL A 14 -5.98 -20.98 12.07
N LEU A 15 -5.48 -20.05 11.25
CA LEU A 15 -4.29 -19.28 11.59
C LEU A 15 -4.70 -18.06 12.43
N PRO A 16 -3.88 -17.68 13.44
CA PRO A 16 -4.12 -16.48 14.23
C PRO A 16 -4.25 -15.27 13.31
N ARG A 17 -5.38 -14.57 13.39
CA ARG A 17 -5.55 -13.27 12.75
C ARG A 17 -4.84 -12.20 13.57
N LEU A 18 -4.40 -11.13 12.91
CA LEU A 18 -3.90 -9.94 13.58
C LEU A 18 -4.94 -9.38 14.54
N ALA A 19 -4.50 -8.73 15.62
CA ALA A 19 -5.40 -8.02 16.52
C ALA A 19 -6.11 -6.88 15.76
N PHE A 20 -7.33 -6.54 16.17
CA PHE A 20 -8.13 -5.51 15.49
C PHE A 20 -7.40 -4.17 15.35
N GLN A 21 -6.66 -3.76 16.39
CA GLN A 21 -5.86 -2.52 16.35
C GLN A 21 -4.73 -2.59 15.31
N GLU A 22 -4.07 -3.74 15.18
CA GLU A 22 -3.02 -3.95 14.18
C GLU A 22 -3.60 -3.91 12.76
N GLN A 23 -4.74 -4.57 12.54
CA GLN A 23 -5.44 -4.52 11.25
C GLN A 23 -5.74 -3.06 10.85
N ARG A 24 -6.29 -2.26 11.78
CA ARG A 24 -6.55 -0.83 11.52
C ARG A 24 -5.27 -0.06 11.20
N ARG A 25 -4.16 -0.34 11.87
CA ARG A 25 -2.87 0.30 11.61
C ARG A 25 -2.36 0.01 10.19
N TYR A 26 -2.43 -1.25 9.75
CA TYR A 26 -2.04 -1.62 8.38
C TYR A 26 -2.96 -1.00 7.33
N ARG A 27 -4.27 -0.93 7.59
CA ARG A 27 -5.21 -0.23 6.72
C ARG A 27 -4.92 1.26 6.60
N ALA A 28 -4.58 1.92 7.72
CA ALA A 28 -4.17 3.33 7.71
C ALA A 28 -2.89 3.54 6.90
N ALA A 29 -1.87 2.69 7.11
CA ALA A 29 -0.64 2.72 6.33
C ALA A 29 -0.89 2.51 4.82
N ALA A 30 -1.78 1.58 4.45
CA ALA A 30 -2.15 1.32 3.06
C ALA A 30 -2.79 2.54 2.39
N LEU A 31 -3.67 3.25 3.10
CA LEU A 31 -4.30 4.47 2.57
C LEU A 31 -3.29 5.62 2.46
N HIS A 32 -2.39 5.73 3.43
CA HIS A 32 -1.32 6.73 3.43
C HIS A 32 -0.36 6.51 2.26
N ALA A 33 0.02 5.25 1.97
CA ALA A 33 0.88 4.91 0.84
C ALA A 33 0.37 5.48 -0.49
N ARG A 34 -0.93 5.37 -0.78
CA ARG A 34 -1.53 5.92 -2.01
C ARG A 34 -1.46 7.44 -2.10
N ARG A 35 -1.35 8.13 -0.96
CA ARG A 35 -1.26 9.59 -0.89
C ARG A 35 0.16 10.09 -1.04
N VAL A 36 1.14 9.41 -0.43
CA VAL A 36 2.52 9.88 -0.34
C VAL A 36 3.48 9.24 -1.35
N VAL A 37 3.12 8.08 -1.92
CA VAL A 37 3.89 7.42 -2.98
C VAL A 37 3.07 7.42 -4.27
N PRO A 38 3.33 8.34 -5.21
CA PRO A 38 2.56 8.42 -6.44
C PRO A 38 2.86 7.26 -7.39
N GLY A 39 1.87 6.90 -8.21
CA GLY A 39 2.02 5.92 -9.29
C GLY A 39 1.90 4.45 -8.85
N PRO A 40 2.39 3.50 -9.68
CA PRO A 40 2.14 2.07 -9.51
C PRO A 40 2.76 1.48 -8.23
N VAL A 41 3.83 2.09 -7.72
CA VAL A 41 4.50 1.65 -6.48
C VAL A 41 3.60 1.86 -5.27
N GLY A 42 2.94 3.01 -5.15
CA GLY A 42 2.02 3.27 -4.03
C GLY A 42 0.80 2.35 -4.04
N GLU A 43 0.31 1.99 -5.23
CA GLU A 43 -0.77 1.02 -5.41
C GLU A 43 -0.34 -0.40 -5.02
N LEU A 44 0.89 -0.81 -5.36
CA LEU A 44 1.46 -2.09 -4.92
C LEU A 44 1.57 -2.16 -3.39
N ILE A 45 2.12 -1.12 -2.76
CA ILE A 45 2.24 -1.03 -1.30
C ILE A 45 0.85 -1.09 -0.64
N HIS A 46 -0.14 -0.40 -1.21
CA HIS A 46 -1.51 -0.42 -0.72
C HIS A 46 -2.12 -1.82 -0.72
N ARG A 47 -1.95 -2.56 -1.82
CA ARG A 47 -2.46 -3.93 -1.98
C ARG A 47 -1.81 -4.87 -0.99
N GLU A 48 -0.49 -4.76 -0.84
CA GLU A 48 0.28 -5.61 0.07
C GLU A 48 -0.14 -5.39 1.53
N LEU A 49 -0.19 -4.13 1.99
CA LEU A 49 -0.59 -3.80 3.35
C LEU A 49 -2.05 -4.16 3.64
N THR A 50 -2.92 -4.05 2.63
CA THR A 50 -4.32 -4.51 2.71
C THR A 50 -4.41 -6.02 2.86
N ALA A 51 -3.70 -6.77 2.01
CA ALA A 51 -3.67 -8.22 2.07
C ALA A 51 -3.12 -8.69 3.43
N TYR A 52 -2.09 -8.05 3.93
CA TYR A 52 -1.54 -8.36 5.25
C TYR A 52 -2.52 -8.09 6.40
N ALA A 53 -3.33 -7.02 6.31
CA ALA A 53 -4.38 -6.76 7.28
C ALA A 53 -5.47 -7.84 7.29
N ASP A 54 -5.80 -8.41 6.12
CA ASP A 54 -6.88 -9.40 5.97
C ASP A 54 -6.44 -10.83 6.29
N PHE A 55 -5.21 -11.17 5.91
CA PHE A 55 -4.69 -12.54 5.96
C PHE A 55 -3.63 -12.76 7.03
N GLY A 56 -3.06 -11.70 7.62
CA GLY A 56 -2.02 -11.77 8.64
C GLY A 56 -0.71 -12.35 8.10
N TYR A 57 0.01 -13.09 8.96
CA TYR A 57 1.35 -13.67 8.73
C TYR A 57 1.41 -14.78 7.66
N ARG A 58 0.40 -14.93 6.79
CA ARG A 58 0.25 -16.05 5.87
C ARG A 58 1.30 -16.12 4.77
N PHE A 59 1.90 -15.00 4.38
CA PHE A 59 2.79 -14.94 3.22
C PHE A 59 4.27 -14.83 3.57
N SER A 60 4.64 -14.30 4.74
CA SER A 60 6.01 -14.31 5.26
C SER A 60 6.08 -13.89 6.73
N ASN A 61 6.99 -14.49 7.49
CA ASN A 61 7.31 -14.10 8.88
C ASN A 61 8.66 -13.35 8.99
N ASP A 62 9.18 -12.86 7.86
CA ASP A 62 10.43 -12.10 7.77
C ASP A 62 10.34 -10.65 8.28
N GLY A 63 9.16 -10.27 8.78
CA GLY A 63 8.90 -8.93 9.32
C GLY A 63 9.04 -7.82 8.28
N LEU A 64 9.04 -8.12 6.98
CA LEU A 64 9.15 -7.12 5.93
C LEU A 64 7.92 -6.21 5.91
N VAL A 65 6.71 -6.78 5.94
CA VAL A 65 5.46 -6.00 5.89
C VAL A 65 5.27 -5.08 7.11
N PRO A 66 5.54 -5.53 8.35
CA PRO A 66 5.59 -4.63 9.52
C PRO A 66 6.56 -3.46 9.35
N ARG A 67 7.78 -3.71 8.85
CA ARG A 67 8.79 -2.66 8.61
C ARG A 67 8.35 -1.71 7.51
N LEU A 68 7.76 -2.23 6.44
CA LEU A 68 7.19 -1.43 5.36
C LEU A 68 6.09 -0.51 5.87
N ALA A 69 5.17 -1.01 6.71
CA ALA A 69 4.11 -0.19 7.30
C ALA A 69 4.69 0.96 8.16
N VAL A 70 5.72 0.68 8.96
CA VAL A 70 6.43 1.70 9.73
C VAL A 70 7.08 2.74 8.83
N ALA A 71 7.80 2.30 7.80
CA ALA A 71 8.45 3.20 6.85
C ALA A 71 7.45 4.10 6.13
N VAL A 72 6.34 3.54 5.65
CA VAL A 72 5.27 4.29 4.98
C VAL A 72 4.66 5.33 5.91
N LEU A 73 4.31 4.94 7.15
CA LEU A 73 3.72 5.88 8.12
C LEU A 73 4.69 6.99 8.54
N ALA A 74 6.00 6.78 8.42
CA ALA A 74 7.01 7.79 8.67
C ALA A 74 7.25 8.74 7.50
N ILE A 75 6.69 8.47 6.31
CA ILE A 75 6.76 9.40 5.19
C ILE A 75 5.89 10.62 5.55
N GLU A 76 6.56 11.74 5.77
CA GLU A 76 5.89 13.03 5.87
C GLU A 76 5.23 13.34 4.51
N SER A 77 3.92 13.56 4.54
CA SER A 77 3.22 14.14 3.40
C SER A 77 3.72 15.58 3.26
N ASP A 78 4.74 15.82 2.44
CA ASP A 78 5.05 17.17 2.00
C ASP A 78 3.80 17.73 1.28
N PRO A 79 3.14 18.77 1.81
CA PRO A 79 1.97 19.33 1.17
C PRO A 79 2.43 20.16 -0.04
N ALA A 80 2.62 19.47 -1.17
CA ALA A 80 2.91 20.07 -2.46
C ALA A 80 4.13 21.01 -2.44
N THR A 81 5.32 20.47 -2.70
CA THR A 81 6.35 21.26 -3.38
C THR A 81 5.75 21.73 -4.73
N PRO A 82 5.46 23.04 -4.93
CA PRO A 82 4.81 23.54 -6.15
C PRO A 82 5.69 23.46 -7.42
N ASP A 83 6.91 22.93 -7.28
CA ASP A 83 7.92 22.81 -8.33
C ASP A 83 8.41 21.36 -8.56
N SER A 84 7.70 20.34 -8.07
CA SER A 84 8.00 18.97 -8.48
C SER A 84 7.73 18.81 -9.98
N PRO A 85 8.71 18.43 -10.81
CA PRO A 85 8.48 18.22 -12.23
C PRO A 85 7.40 17.13 -12.41
N PRO A 86 6.51 17.25 -13.40
CA PRO A 86 5.51 16.22 -13.66
C PRO A 86 6.21 14.87 -13.83
N PRO A 87 5.56 13.75 -13.44
CA PRO A 87 6.12 12.43 -13.68
C PRO A 87 6.52 12.29 -15.15
N PHE A 88 7.75 11.81 -15.38
CA PHE A 88 8.42 11.73 -16.67
C PHE A 88 7.45 11.42 -17.82
N GLY A 89 7.35 12.34 -18.79
CA GLY A 89 6.72 12.07 -20.09
C GLY A 89 5.54 12.96 -20.51
N MET A 90 5.08 13.92 -19.71
CA MET A 90 4.11 14.92 -20.19
C MET A 90 4.78 16.23 -20.63
N PRO A 91 4.44 16.80 -21.79
CA PRO A 91 4.91 18.13 -22.16
C PRO A 91 4.33 19.16 -21.19
N THR A 92 5.19 19.89 -20.50
CA THR A 92 4.79 21.01 -19.64
C THR A 92 4.08 22.07 -20.49
N PRO A 93 2.82 22.46 -20.20
CA PRO A 93 2.19 23.54 -20.92
C PRO A 93 2.94 24.85 -20.65
N PRO A 94 3.12 25.73 -21.66
CA PRO A 94 3.77 27.01 -21.44
C PRO A 94 2.96 27.82 -20.44
N ARG A 95 3.62 28.28 -19.37
CA ARG A 95 3.01 29.20 -18.41
C ARG A 95 2.64 30.47 -19.16
N LEU A 96 1.34 30.70 -19.37
CA LEU A 96 0.81 31.94 -19.91
C LEU A 96 1.12 33.04 -18.89
N CYS A 97 2.20 33.77 -19.12
CA CYS A 97 2.48 35.02 -18.43
C CYS A 97 1.36 36.00 -18.78
N LEU A 98 0.31 36.07 -17.95
CA LEU A 98 -0.68 37.13 -18.01
C LEU A 98 0.05 38.44 -17.69
N ARG A 99 0.42 39.19 -18.74
CA ARG A 99 0.91 40.55 -18.60
C ARG A 99 -0.24 41.40 -18.04
N PRO A 100 -0.04 42.13 -16.93
CA PRO A 100 -1.02 43.12 -16.52
C PRO A 100 -1.00 44.25 -17.56
N THR A 101 -2.11 44.40 -18.29
CA THR A 101 -2.40 45.61 -19.06
C THR A 101 -2.62 46.74 -18.07
N ALA A 102 -1.60 47.60 -17.91
CA ALA A 102 -1.74 48.88 -17.24
C ALA A 102 -2.71 49.76 -18.04
N ARG A 103 -3.59 50.47 -17.34
CA ARG A 103 -4.47 51.51 -17.89
C ARG A 103 -4.15 52.83 -17.18
#